data_AF-A0A5Q4ZUN2-F1
#
_entry.id   AF-A0A5Q4ZUN2-F1
#
_cell.length_a   1.000
_cell.length_b   1.000
_cell.length_c   1.000
_cell.angle_alpha   90.00
_cell.angle_beta   90.00
_cell.angle_gamma   90.00
#
_symmetry.space_group_name_H-M   'P 1'
#
loop_
_entity.id
_entity.type
_entity.pdbx_description
1 polymer ?
#
loop_
_entity_poly.entity_id
_entity_poly.type
_entity_poly.pdbx_seq_one_letter_code
_entity_poly.pdbx_strand_id
1 'polypeptide(L)'
;MDILAPEIIRKKPIQNFNILIVDDCQVSSKYLSQLIEHLGYPAPDLVTSYQQAIKSCVKRAYSLLFIDYHLEQTLNGSELYDLLKEKGFIQPYTRVITVSGDNTTQTVLSTLSKGNGDYLCKPINKSILSNKMTHAYQEYCLFKQLYSLKNNKSDIELQRQTIEFAKTNNINELDQYLIDLLMSTNKGKLLSLCQEPEFSTRKNYLLAQLEVENELELIPKEELLKKTQQLCEQYSLFTPAFDFLASLYINQKYYEDALLSANTALNLTPSVPSRALQVIKLALSCNNKSSFLKATHLLANHLPIADPNWCSYVIECLNYYDAYIQKAQSESDRNQLILDQKNFIRRSEYRLTPIQRGQLNIMFNLSIAKHLIEEGDIIQAKQNTLKSLHPYYNNLHQLSSVTLVETLYLLSFFGEIWLIEKINEVLKQKKKIDNYARHSLSILKNSTEFKNSLSSLSQTITAAYHKQEIAPDEALELYQEGLVQYPYSTELCLGLLGCYVKLSLDNPTKASKALALTIDIPLSESLNKKRDSLVQCLHANIDFIKENSYELRHKMDSASKDTALLDPSLKLSFE
;
A
#
# COMPACT_ATOMS: atom_id res chain seq x y z
N MET A 1 -9.63 -32.99 -41.35
CA MET A 1 -8.31 -33.52 -41.71
C MET A 1 -7.66 -32.50 -42.60
N ASP A 2 -6.78 -31.69 -42.04
CA ASP A 2 -5.61 -31.19 -42.77
C ASP A 2 -4.54 -30.93 -41.73
N ILE A 3 -3.47 -31.69 -41.87
CA ILE A 3 -2.32 -31.78 -40.99
C ILE A 3 -1.38 -30.66 -41.42
N LEU A 4 -1.47 -29.50 -40.77
CA LEU A 4 -0.37 -28.54 -40.75
C LEU A 4 0.41 -28.74 -39.45
N ALA A 5 1.24 -29.78 -39.50
CA ALA A 5 2.28 -30.08 -38.53
C ALA A 5 3.51 -29.16 -38.78
N PRO A 6 4.56 -29.21 -37.95
CA PRO A 6 5.20 -28.05 -37.35
C PRO A 6 6.54 -27.76 -38.03
N GLU A 7 6.53 -27.02 -39.14
CA GLU A 7 7.76 -26.78 -39.92
C GLU A 7 8.47 -25.44 -39.63
N ILE A 8 7.88 -24.53 -38.86
CA ILE A 8 8.46 -23.19 -38.61
C ILE A 8 9.54 -23.18 -37.50
N ILE A 9 9.67 -24.25 -36.70
CA ILE A 9 10.65 -24.32 -35.59
C ILE A 9 12.05 -24.82 -36.05
N ARG A 10 12.20 -25.29 -37.29
CA ARG A 10 13.51 -25.77 -37.77
C ARG A 10 14.36 -24.63 -38.33
N LYS A 11 15.37 -24.20 -37.54
CA LYS A 11 16.57 -23.40 -37.87
C LYS A 11 16.62 -21.93 -37.41
N LYS A 12 16.32 -21.65 -36.13
CA LYS A 12 17.03 -20.59 -35.38
C LYS A 12 17.61 -21.19 -34.11
N PRO A 13 18.81 -20.79 -33.65
CA PRO A 13 19.39 -21.34 -32.44
C PRO A 13 18.53 -20.88 -31.24
N ILE A 14 17.73 -21.80 -30.71
CA ILE A 14 17.04 -21.67 -29.40
C ILE A 14 18.07 -21.63 -28.26
N GLN A 15 19.38 -21.74 -28.56
CA GLN A 15 20.50 -21.83 -27.62
C GLN A 15 20.59 -20.70 -26.57
N ASN A 16 19.90 -19.56 -26.77
CA ASN A 16 19.87 -18.46 -25.81
C ASN A 16 18.47 -18.20 -25.19
N PHE A 17 17.56 -19.17 -25.22
CA PHE A 17 16.25 -19.08 -24.57
C PHE A 17 16.29 -19.77 -23.21
N ASN A 18 16.77 -19.05 -22.20
CA ASN A 18 16.95 -19.60 -20.85
C ASN A 18 15.61 -19.71 -20.13
N ILE A 19 15.30 -20.88 -19.57
CA ILE A 19 14.02 -21.16 -18.90
C ILE A 19 14.26 -21.46 -17.41
N LEU A 20 13.42 -20.92 -16.53
CA LEU A 20 13.39 -21.23 -15.10
C LEU A 20 12.03 -21.81 -14.73
N ILE A 21 11.99 -22.91 -13.97
CA ILE A 21 10.77 -23.45 -13.37
C ILE A 21 10.84 -23.27 -11.85
N VAL A 22 9.82 -22.62 -11.29
CA VAL A 22 9.62 -22.43 -9.86
C VAL A 22 8.37 -23.22 -9.45
N ASP A 23 8.55 -24.39 -8.84
CA ASP A 23 7.47 -25.25 -8.35
C ASP A 23 8.03 -26.05 -7.16
N ASP A 24 7.34 -26.02 -6.02
CA ASP A 24 7.73 -26.74 -4.80
C ASP A 24 7.57 -28.25 -4.93
N CYS A 25 6.69 -28.70 -5.83
CA CYS A 25 6.53 -30.09 -6.20
C CYS A 25 7.59 -30.51 -7.23
N GLN A 26 8.65 -31.17 -6.75
CA GLN A 26 9.74 -31.67 -7.60
C GLN A 26 9.27 -32.64 -8.70
N VAL A 27 8.18 -33.37 -8.47
CA VAL A 27 7.61 -34.28 -9.46
C VAL A 27 6.98 -33.49 -10.61
N SER A 28 6.20 -32.45 -10.27
CA SER A 28 5.58 -31.53 -11.23
C SER A 28 6.64 -30.79 -12.06
N SER A 29 7.67 -30.22 -11.41
CA SER A 29 8.73 -29.50 -12.12
C SER A 29 9.55 -30.40 -13.04
N LYS A 30 9.90 -31.62 -12.62
CA LYS A 30 10.60 -32.60 -13.48
C LYS A 30 9.76 -33.01 -14.68
N TYR A 31 8.45 -33.23 -14.48
CA TYR A 31 7.55 -33.56 -15.58
C TYR A 31 7.48 -32.43 -16.61
N LEU A 32 7.30 -31.18 -16.15
CA LEU A 32 7.31 -30.02 -17.04
C LEU A 32 8.66 -29.84 -17.74
N SER A 33 9.78 -30.03 -17.03
CA SER A 33 11.14 -30.01 -17.62
C SER A 33 11.25 -30.99 -18.78
N GLN A 34 10.85 -32.24 -18.55
CA GLN A 34 10.88 -33.28 -19.60
C GLN A 34 10.04 -32.86 -20.80
N LEU A 35 8.81 -32.37 -20.59
CA LEU A 35 7.97 -31.92 -21.69
C LEU A 35 8.62 -30.81 -22.52
N ILE A 36 9.25 -29.83 -21.87
CA ILE A 36 9.97 -28.73 -22.53
C ILE A 36 11.15 -29.25 -23.35
N GLU A 37 11.95 -30.16 -22.80
CA GLU A 37 13.08 -30.78 -23.50
C GLU A 37 12.61 -31.59 -24.73
N HIS A 38 11.51 -32.33 -24.60
CA HIS A 38 10.90 -33.07 -25.71
C HIS A 38 10.36 -32.17 -26.83
N LEU A 39 10.10 -30.88 -26.54
CA LEU A 39 9.72 -29.89 -27.53
C LEU A 39 10.94 -29.24 -28.22
N GLY A 40 12.17 -29.61 -27.84
CA GLY A 40 13.42 -29.13 -28.43
C GLY A 40 13.99 -27.86 -27.82
N TYR A 41 13.48 -27.45 -26.65
CA TYR A 41 14.03 -26.33 -25.87
C TYR A 41 15.15 -26.79 -24.93
N PRO A 42 16.06 -25.89 -24.50
CA PRO A 42 17.09 -26.23 -23.54
C PRO A 42 16.49 -26.66 -22.20
N ALA A 43 17.19 -27.55 -21.48
CA ALA A 43 16.81 -28.00 -20.16
C ALA A 43 16.61 -26.78 -19.22
N PRO A 44 15.41 -26.63 -18.61
CA PRO A 44 15.15 -25.55 -17.66
C PRO A 44 15.96 -25.68 -16.37
N ASP A 45 16.30 -24.55 -15.77
CA ASP A 45 16.76 -24.52 -14.38
C ASP A 45 15.56 -24.77 -13.46
N LEU A 46 15.70 -25.66 -12.47
CA LEU A 46 14.61 -26.02 -11.54
C LEU A 46 14.90 -25.47 -10.14
N VAL A 47 13.93 -24.79 -9.56
CA VAL A 47 14.00 -24.29 -8.18
C VAL A 47 12.69 -24.57 -7.45
N THR A 48 12.77 -24.82 -6.14
CA THR A 48 11.61 -25.21 -5.33
C THR A 48 11.15 -24.13 -4.37
N SER A 49 11.72 -22.92 -4.46
CA SER A 49 11.38 -21.81 -3.56
C SER A 49 11.60 -20.45 -4.18
N TYR A 50 10.87 -19.45 -3.65
CA TYR A 50 11.00 -18.07 -4.09
C TYR A 50 12.40 -17.52 -3.83
N GLN A 51 13.06 -17.90 -2.72
CA GLN A 51 14.42 -17.46 -2.41
C GLN A 51 15.43 -18.02 -3.42
N GLN A 52 15.25 -19.27 -3.84
CA GLN A 52 16.08 -19.86 -4.89
C GLN A 52 15.81 -19.19 -6.24
N ALA A 53 14.55 -18.91 -6.58
CA ALA A 53 14.19 -18.18 -7.80
C ALA A 53 14.88 -16.81 -7.87
N ILE A 54 14.84 -16.02 -6.78
CA ILE A 54 15.55 -14.74 -6.69
C ILE A 54 17.05 -14.94 -6.92
N LYS A 55 17.69 -15.90 -6.24
CA LYS A 55 19.13 -16.19 -6.41
C LYS A 55 19.47 -16.56 -7.86
N SER A 56 18.62 -17.34 -8.51
CA SER A 56 18.80 -17.72 -9.91
C SER A 56 18.69 -16.51 -10.84
N CYS A 57 17.64 -15.69 -10.69
CA CYS A 57 17.45 -14.49 -11.51
C CYS A 57 18.57 -13.44 -11.33
N VAL A 58 19.15 -13.35 -10.12
CA VAL A 58 20.32 -12.49 -9.88
C VAL A 58 21.57 -13.00 -10.60
N LYS A 59 21.76 -14.32 -10.66
CA LYS A 59 22.94 -14.94 -11.29
C LYS A 59 22.86 -15.00 -12.80
N ARG A 60 21.65 -15.18 -13.35
CA ARG A 60 21.42 -15.45 -14.77
C ARG A 60 20.14 -14.77 -15.24
N ALA A 61 20.21 -14.16 -16.42
CA ALA A 61 19.02 -13.65 -17.10
C ALA A 61 18.23 -14.79 -17.75
N TYR A 62 16.93 -14.85 -17.43
CA TYR A 62 15.99 -15.78 -18.02
C TYR A 62 15.14 -15.11 -19.10
N SER A 63 14.74 -15.89 -20.10
CA SER A 63 13.83 -15.49 -21.17
C SER A 63 12.38 -15.82 -20.83
N LEU A 64 12.17 -16.96 -20.15
CA LEU A 64 10.86 -17.47 -19.76
C LEU A 64 10.92 -18.05 -18.35
N LEU A 65 9.93 -17.70 -17.52
CA LEU A 65 9.72 -18.31 -16.21
C LEU A 65 8.42 -19.10 -16.21
N PHE A 66 8.45 -20.33 -15.74
CA PHE A 66 7.27 -21.04 -15.26
C PHE A 66 7.19 -20.88 -13.75
N ILE A 67 6.07 -20.39 -13.24
CA ILE A 67 5.90 -20.18 -11.81
C ILE A 67 4.61 -20.86 -11.37
N ASP A 68 4.69 -21.80 -10.44
CA ASP A 68 3.51 -22.37 -9.82
C ASP A 68 2.76 -21.29 -9.02
N TYR A 69 1.44 -21.24 -9.16
CA TYR A 69 0.62 -20.24 -8.47
C TYR A 69 0.59 -20.49 -6.95
N HIS A 70 0.52 -21.76 -6.52
CA HIS A 70 0.28 -22.17 -5.14
C HIS A 70 1.55 -22.63 -4.42
N LEU A 71 2.61 -21.84 -4.49
CA LEU A 71 3.81 -22.08 -3.70
C LEU A 71 3.45 -22.18 -2.20
N GLU A 72 3.87 -23.24 -1.52
CA GLU A 72 3.66 -23.50 -0.07
C GLU A 72 4.39 -22.50 0.86
N GLN A 73 4.88 -21.39 0.32
CA GLN A 73 5.68 -20.38 1.00
C GLN A 73 4.84 -19.14 1.31
N THR A 74 5.47 -18.13 1.93
CA THR A 74 4.80 -16.86 2.27
C THR A 74 4.27 -16.12 1.05
N LEU A 75 4.92 -16.29 -0.10
CA LEU A 75 4.57 -15.64 -1.37
C LEU A 75 3.94 -16.65 -2.31
N ASN A 76 2.82 -16.29 -2.93
CA ASN A 76 2.29 -17.04 -4.05
C ASN A 76 3.09 -16.74 -5.34
N GLY A 77 2.88 -17.54 -6.40
CA GLY A 77 3.62 -17.38 -7.65
C GLY A 77 3.43 -16.02 -8.33
N SER A 78 2.24 -15.45 -8.19
CA SER A 78 1.90 -14.14 -8.74
C SER A 78 2.64 -13.00 -8.03
N GLU A 79 2.79 -13.07 -6.72
CA GLU A 79 3.56 -12.11 -5.91
C GLU A 79 5.06 -12.26 -6.13
N LEU A 80 5.55 -13.48 -6.38
CA LEU A 80 6.94 -13.70 -6.76
C LEU A 80 7.27 -12.99 -8.08
N TYR A 81 6.39 -13.06 -9.08
CA TYR A 81 6.57 -12.34 -10.33
C TYR A 81 6.72 -10.82 -10.10
N ASP A 82 5.81 -10.22 -9.33
CA ASP A 82 5.86 -8.79 -9.01
C ASP A 82 7.17 -8.43 -8.31
N LEU A 83 7.57 -9.23 -7.32
CA LEU A 83 8.84 -9.05 -6.61
C LEU A 83 10.05 -9.08 -7.57
N LEU A 84 10.10 -10.05 -8.49
CA LEU A 84 11.19 -10.18 -9.46
C LEU A 84 11.24 -8.96 -10.40
N LYS A 85 10.07 -8.51 -10.86
CA LYS A 85 9.92 -7.36 -11.76
C LYS A 85 10.34 -6.05 -11.08
N GLU A 86 9.77 -5.76 -9.91
CA GLU A 86 10.03 -4.51 -9.17
C GLU A 86 11.47 -4.36 -8.70
N LYS A 87 12.12 -5.47 -8.33
CA LYS A 87 13.53 -5.47 -7.94
C LYS A 87 14.48 -5.48 -9.14
N GLY A 88 13.95 -5.54 -10.37
CA GLY A 88 14.75 -5.58 -11.59
C GLY A 88 15.55 -6.88 -11.75
N PHE A 89 15.12 -7.97 -11.10
CA PHE A 89 15.76 -9.28 -11.24
C PHE A 89 15.41 -9.95 -12.57
N ILE A 90 14.34 -9.53 -13.22
CA ILE A 90 13.96 -9.95 -14.57
C ILE A 90 13.88 -8.74 -15.50
N GLN A 91 14.12 -8.96 -16.79
CA GLN A 91 14.01 -7.92 -17.81
C GLN A 91 12.53 -7.63 -18.13
N PRO A 92 12.16 -6.41 -18.55
CA PRO A 92 10.78 -6.06 -18.90
C PRO A 92 10.17 -6.87 -20.05
N TYR A 93 10.99 -7.51 -20.87
CA TYR A 93 10.57 -8.39 -21.98
C TYR A 93 10.63 -9.89 -21.62
N THR A 94 10.95 -10.21 -20.36
CA THR A 94 10.92 -11.60 -19.87
C THR A 94 9.48 -12.08 -19.80
N ARG A 95 9.24 -13.29 -20.31
CA ARG A 95 7.92 -13.91 -20.37
C ARG A 95 7.69 -14.77 -19.14
N VAL A 96 6.45 -14.87 -18.70
CA VAL A 96 6.07 -15.70 -17.56
C VAL A 96 4.86 -16.56 -17.93
N ILE A 97 4.89 -17.82 -17.55
CA ILE A 97 3.73 -18.71 -17.64
C ILE A 97 3.43 -19.18 -16.21
N THR A 98 2.31 -18.71 -15.68
CA THR A 98 1.83 -19.18 -14.38
C THR A 98 1.19 -20.54 -14.54
N VAL A 99 1.58 -21.49 -13.70
CA VAL A 99 1.06 -22.86 -13.73
C VAL A 99 0.18 -23.07 -12.50
N SER A 100 -1.02 -23.61 -12.65
CA SER A 100 -1.91 -23.83 -11.50
C SER A 100 -2.90 -24.96 -11.74
N GLY A 101 -3.38 -25.58 -10.66
CA GLY A 101 -4.56 -26.45 -10.69
C GLY A 101 -5.89 -25.70 -10.60
N ASP A 102 -5.88 -24.45 -10.13
CA ASP A 102 -7.04 -23.57 -10.11
C ASP A 102 -7.31 -23.04 -11.53
N ASN A 103 -8.54 -23.15 -12.03
CA ASN A 103 -8.95 -22.63 -13.34
C ASN A 103 -10.07 -21.59 -13.24
N THR A 104 -10.33 -21.07 -12.03
CA THR A 104 -11.33 -20.03 -11.82
C THR A 104 -10.98 -18.78 -12.62
N THR A 105 -12.01 -18.15 -13.19
CA THR A 105 -11.88 -16.91 -13.96
C THR A 105 -11.15 -15.82 -13.15
N GLN A 106 -11.37 -15.77 -11.84
CA GLN A 106 -10.74 -14.81 -10.94
C GLN A 106 -9.23 -14.96 -10.90
N THR A 107 -8.73 -16.19 -10.67
CA THR A 107 -7.29 -16.47 -10.58
C THR A 107 -6.59 -16.24 -11.92
N VAL A 108 -7.22 -16.65 -13.03
CA VAL A 108 -6.69 -16.44 -14.38
C VAL A 108 -6.63 -14.94 -14.72
N LEU A 109 -7.74 -14.20 -14.58
CA LEU A 109 -7.76 -12.77 -14.91
C LEU A 109 -6.83 -11.96 -14.02
N SER A 110 -6.76 -12.27 -12.72
CA SER A 110 -5.85 -11.62 -11.78
C SER A 110 -4.38 -11.80 -12.15
N THR A 111 -4.04 -12.97 -12.70
CA THR A 111 -2.68 -13.27 -13.19
C THR A 111 -2.39 -12.53 -14.48
N LEU A 112 -3.31 -12.58 -15.45
CA LEU A 112 -3.14 -11.94 -16.75
C LEU A 112 -3.12 -10.40 -16.65
N SER A 113 -3.79 -9.81 -15.65
CA SER A 113 -3.81 -8.35 -15.46
C SER A 113 -2.44 -7.75 -15.11
N LYS A 114 -1.45 -8.56 -14.71
CA LYS A 114 -0.11 -8.08 -14.32
C LYS A 114 0.84 -7.83 -15.49
N GLY A 115 0.46 -8.27 -16.70
CA GLY A 115 1.25 -8.17 -17.92
C GLY A 115 2.37 -9.22 -18.02
N ASN A 116 2.86 -9.47 -19.24
CA ASN A 116 3.94 -10.41 -19.57
C ASN A 116 3.71 -11.88 -19.19
N GLY A 117 2.48 -12.19 -18.77
CA GLY A 117 2.07 -13.47 -18.22
C GLY A 117 1.11 -14.20 -19.14
N ASP A 118 1.27 -15.51 -19.24
CA ASP A 118 0.26 -16.45 -19.73
C ASP A 118 -0.05 -17.46 -18.60
N TYR A 119 -1.09 -18.27 -18.79
CA TYR A 119 -1.61 -19.21 -17.80
C TYR A 119 -1.65 -20.63 -18.34
N LEU A 120 -1.21 -21.61 -17.56
CA LEU A 120 -1.23 -23.03 -17.91
C LEU A 120 -1.90 -23.85 -16.79
N CYS A 121 -3.07 -24.40 -17.10
CA CYS A 121 -3.80 -25.26 -16.16
C CYS A 121 -3.16 -26.66 -16.06
N LYS A 122 -3.06 -27.19 -14.85
CA LYS A 122 -2.70 -28.59 -14.55
C LYS A 122 -3.95 -29.48 -14.71
N PRO A 123 -3.84 -30.71 -15.26
CA PRO A 123 -2.63 -31.36 -15.78
C PRO A 123 -2.15 -30.79 -17.11
N ILE A 124 -0.83 -30.77 -17.31
CA ILE A 124 -0.21 -30.09 -18.45
C ILE A 124 -0.40 -30.90 -19.74
N ASN A 125 -1.13 -30.32 -20.70
CA ASN A 125 -1.27 -30.87 -22.03
C ASN A 125 -0.09 -30.44 -22.92
N LYS A 126 0.60 -31.41 -23.53
CA LYS A 126 1.76 -31.18 -24.41
C LYS A 126 1.46 -30.25 -25.60
N SER A 127 0.27 -30.35 -26.22
CA SER A 127 -0.07 -29.50 -27.37
C SER A 127 -0.27 -28.04 -26.94
N ILE A 128 -0.97 -27.82 -25.82
CA ILE A 128 -1.17 -26.50 -25.23
C ILE A 128 0.18 -25.88 -24.83
N LEU A 129 1.03 -26.65 -24.15
CA LEU A 129 2.38 -26.22 -23.79
C LEU A 129 3.20 -25.84 -25.02
N SER A 130 3.17 -26.64 -26.09
CA SER A 130 3.88 -26.34 -27.34
C SER A 130 3.47 -24.99 -27.94
N ASN A 131 2.16 -24.70 -27.96
CA ASN A 131 1.66 -23.43 -28.46
C ASN A 131 2.11 -22.27 -27.57
N LYS A 132 1.96 -22.38 -26.24
CA LYS A 132 2.39 -21.35 -25.29
C LYS A 132 3.89 -21.08 -25.35
N MET A 133 4.70 -22.12 -25.47
CA MET A 133 6.15 -21.99 -25.65
C MET A 133 6.52 -21.24 -26.95
N THR A 134 5.79 -21.52 -28.03
CA THR A 134 6.01 -20.85 -29.32
C THR A 134 5.64 -19.37 -29.22
N HIS A 135 4.47 -19.04 -28.65
CA HIS A 135 4.04 -17.67 -28.42
C HIS A 135 5.00 -16.92 -27.49
N ALA A 136 5.37 -17.51 -26.35
CA ALA A 136 6.32 -16.90 -25.42
C ALA A 136 7.68 -16.61 -26.08
N TYR A 137 8.19 -17.51 -26.92
CA TYR A 137 9.42 -17.24 -27.67
C TYR A 137 9.28 -16.07 -28.64
N GLN A 138 8.20 -16.04 -29.42
CA GLN A 138 7.92 -14.96 -30.39
C GLN A 138 7.78 -13.60 -29.68
N GLU A 139 6.97 -13.55 -28.62
CA GLU A 139 6.78 -12.35 -27.80
C GLU A 139 8.06 -11.91 -27.11
N TYR A 140 8.86 -12.84 -26.57
CA TYR A 140 10.18 -12.50 -26.01
C TYR A 140 11.06 -11.80 -27.04
N CYS A 141 11.17 -12.35 -28.26
CA CYS A 141 11.96 -11.75 -29.33
C CYS A 141 11.44 -10.36 -29.73
N LEU A 142 10.12 -10.23 -29.92
CA LEU A 142 9.45 -8.99 -30.31
C LEU A 142 9.70 -7.89 -29.27
N PHE A 143 9.39 -8.15 -28.01
CA PHE A 143 9.55 -7.13 -26.96
C PHE A 143 11.01 -6.85 -26.65
N LYS A 144 11.92 -7.83 -26.75
CA LYS A 144 13.36 -7.57 -26.62
C LYS A 144 13.84 -6.55 -27.67
N GLN A 145 13.34 -6.65 -28.90
CA GLN A 145 13.61 -5.67 -29.95
C GLN A 145 13.04 -4.29 -29.58
N LEU A 146 11.77 -4.20 -29.18
CA LEU A 146 11.14 -2.92 -28.78
C LEU A 146 11.87 -2.25 -27.61
N TYR A 147 12.19 -2.98 -26.56
CA TYR A 147 12.92 -2.43 -25.41
C TYR A 147 14.36 -2.03 -25.76
N SER A 148 15.01 -2.71 -26.73
CA SER A 148 16.33 -2.29 -27.22
C SER A 148 16.28 -0.93 -27.94
N LEU A 149 15.22 -0.68 -28.71
CA LEU A 149 15.00 0.60 -29.39
C LEU A 149 14.66 1.73 -28.41
N LYS A 150 13.83 1.42 -27.40
CA LYS A 150 13.52 2.36 -26.32
C LYS A 150 14.77 2.83 -25.59
N ASN A 151 15.71 1.92 -25.31
CA ASN A 151 16.98 2.27 -24.67
C ASN A 151 17.90 3.12 -25.56
N ASN A 152 17.78 2.99 -26.88
CA ASN A 152 18.55 3.74 -27.87
C ASN A 152 17.95 5.13 -28.19
N LYS A 153 16.87 5.56 -27.50
CA LYS A 153 16.19 6.86 -27.66
C LYS A 153 15.72 7.20 -29.08
N SER A 154 15.38 6.19 -29.89
CA SER A 154 14.81 6.41 -31.22
C SER A 154 13.29 6.35 -31.16
N ASP A 155 12.66 7.39 -30.60
CA ASP A 155 11.22 7.37 -30.27
C ASP A 155 10.32 7.24 -31.51
N ILE A 156 10.70 7.86 -32.64
CA ILE A 156 9.97 7.77 -33.91
C ILE A 156 10.06 6.35 -34.47
N GLU A 157 11.24 5.74 -34.45
CA GLU A 157 11.44 4.38 -34.95
C GLU A 157 10.75 3.35 -34.06
N LEU A 158 10.79 3.56 -32.74
CA LEU A 158 10.06 2.75 -31.77
C LEU A 158 8.56 2.78 -32.06
N GLN A 159 7.97 3.96 -32.26
CA GLN A 159 6.56 4.09 -32.62
C GLN A 159 6.24 3.37 -33.93
N ARG A 160 7.04 3.60 -34.98
CA ARG A 160 6.85 2.98 -36.30
C ARG A 160 6.85 1.45 -36.22
N GLN A 161 7.87 0.87 -35.57
CA GLN A 161 7.97 -0.59 -35.43
C GLN A 161 6.88 -1.17 -34.53
N THR A 162 6.50 -0.46 -33.46
CA THR A 162 5.42 -0.93 -32.58
C THR A 162 4.08 -0.99 -33.32
N ILE A 163 3.77 0.01 -34.16
CA ILE A 163 2.57 0.01 -35.00
C ILE A 163 2.60 -1.17 -35.99
N GLU A 164 3.73 -1.40 -36.66
CA GLU A 164 3.88 -2.50 -37.63
C GLU A 164 3.67 -3.87 -36.97
N PHE A 165 4.25 -4.07 -35.77
CA PHE A 165 4.03 -5.30 -35.01
C PHE A 165 2.58 -5.43 -34.55
N ALA A 166 1.91 -4.35 -34.11
CA ALA A 166 0.52 -4.39 -33.65
C ALA A 166 -0.47 -4.67 -34.80
N LYS A 167 -0.18 -4.22 -36.03
CA LYS A 167 -0.97 -4.57 -37.22
C LYS A 167 -0.91 -6.05 -37.53
N THR A 168 0.28 -6.64 -37.40
CA THR A 168 0.53 -8.04 -37.79
C THR A 168 0.24 -9.05 -36.68
N ASN A 169 0.24 -8.63 -35.42
CA ASN A 169 0.05 -9.50 -34.26
C ASN A 169 -1.10 -8.98 -33.38
N ASN A 170 -1.95 -9.89 -32.89
CA ASN A 170 -3.02 -9.58 -31.95
C ASN A 170 -2.61 -10.02 -30.52
N ILE A 171 -1.77 -9.19 -29.88
CA ILE A 171 -1.21 -9.45 -28.55
C ILE A 171 -1.68 -8.34 -27.61
N ASN A 172 -2.41 -8.68 -26.55
CA ASN A 172 -2.99 -7.70 -25.62
C ASN A 172 -1.94 -6.76 -25.00
N GLU A 173 -0.78 -7.29 -24.61
CA GLU A 173 0.32 -6.49 -24.04
C GLU A 173 0.92 -5.53 -25.07
N LEU A 174 0.98 -5.93 -26.34
CA LEU A 174 1.48 -5.07 -27.42
C LEU A 174 0.51 -3.93 -27.71
N ASP A 175 -0.79 -4.23 -27.72
CA ASP A 175 -1.85 -3.23 -27.84
C ASP A 175 -1.73 -2.20 -26.70
N GLN A 176 -1.65 -2.66 -25.45
CA GLN A 176 -1.47 -1.80 -24.28
C GLN A 176 -0.19 -0.95 -24.37
N TYR A 177 0.94 -1.57 -24.73
CA TYR A 177 2.21 -0.86 -24.90
C TYR A 177 2.13 0.24 -25.97
N LEU A 178 1.48 -0.03 -27.10
CA LEU A 178 1.30 0.96 -28.16
C LEU A 178 0.36 2.10 -27.73
N ILE A 179 -0.74 1.75 -27.06
CA ILE A 179 -1.69 2.72 -26.51
C ILE A 179 -0.97 3.65 -25.53
N ASP A 180 -0.24 3.12 -24.55
CA ASP A 180 0.51 3.92 -23.56
C ASP A 180 1.54 4.85 -24.24
N LEU A 181 2.24 4.34 -25.26
CA LEU A 181 3.22 5.10 -26.03
C LEU A 181 2.57 6.27 -26.77
N LEU A 182 1.40 6.07 -27.38
CA LEU A 182 0.71 7.11 -28.17
C LEU A 182 -0.14 8.05 -27.30
N MET A 183 -0.71 7.57 -26.20
CA MET A 183 -1.42 8.39 -25.22
C MET A 183 -0.53 9.52 -24.69
N SER A 184 0.75 9.20 -24.44
CA SER A 184 1.73 10.17 -23.94
C SER A 184 2.35 11.07 -25.02
N THR A 185 2.34 10.66 -26.29
CA THR A 185 3.07 11.37 -27.36
C THR A 185 2.19 12.00 -28.43
N ASN A 186 1.14 11.32 -28.89
CA ASN A 186 0.28 11.78 -29.99
C ASN A 186 -1.11 11.10 -29.97
N LYS A 187 -2.05 11.69 -29.24
CA LYS A 187 -3.43 11.23 -29.11
C LYS A 187 -4.22 11.26 -30.42
N GLY A 188 -3.96 12.24 -31.28
CA GLY A 188 -4.59 12.32 -32.61
C GLY A 188 -4.22 11.14 -33.50
N LYS A 189 -2.96 10.69 -33.43
CA LYS A 189 -2.52 9.48 -34.15
C LYS A 189 -3.20 8.23 -33.58
N LEU A 190 -3.35 8.13 -32.26
CA LEU A 190 -4.07 7.02 -31.63
C LEU A 190 -5.51 6.91 -32.11
N LEU A 191 -6.26 8.02 -32.14
CA LEU A 191 -7.63 8.04 -32.67
C LEU A 191 -7.68 7.56 -34.14
N SER A 192 -6.73 8.00 -34.98
CA SER A 192 -6.67 7.53 -36.37
C SER A 192 -6.43 6.02 -36.47
N LEU A 193 -5.62 5.44 -35.57
CA LEU A 193 -5.36 4.00 -35.54
C LEU A 193 -6.58 3.23 -35.07
N CYS A 194 -7.31 3.71 -34.07
CA CYS A 194 -8.53 3.04 -33.58
C CYS A 194 -9.60 2.88 -34.68
N GLN A 195 -9.57 3.73 -35.71
CA GLN A 195 -10.48 3.66 -36.87
C GLN A 195 -10.03 2.68 -37.96
N GLU A 196 -8.77 2.23 -37.95
CA GLU A 196 -8.28 1.26 -38.93
C GLU A 196 -8.91 -0.13 -38.71
N PRO A 197 -9.19 -0.91 -39.77
CA PRO A 197 -9.89 -2.19 -39.66
C PRO A 197 -9.16 -3.21 -38.79
N GLU A 198 -7.82 -3.15 -38.71
CA GLU A 198 -6.99 -4.04 -37.91
C GLU A 198 -7.16 -3.84 -36.39
N PHE A 199 -7.59 -2.65 -35.96
CA PHE A 199 -7.68 -2.23 -34.56
C PHE A 199 -9.12 -2.00 -34.08
N SER A 200 -10.02 -1.56 -34.97
CA SER A 200 -11.40 -1.16 -34.63
C SER A 200 -12.24 -2.20 -33.89
N THR A 201 -11.93 -3.49 -34.02
CA THR A 201 -12.65 -4.58 -33.34
C THR A 201 -12.01 -5.00 -32.02
N ARG A 202 -10.79 -4.53 -31.73
CA ARG A 202 -10.02 -4.94 -30.55
C ARG A 202 -10.44 -4.12 -29.33
N LYS A 203 -10.83 -4.81 -28.26
CA LYS A 203 -11.31 -4.22 -27.00
C LYS A 203 -10.41 -3.13 -26.39
N ASN A 204 -9.08 -3.30 -26.47
CA ASN A 204 -8.13 -2.33 -25.89
C ASN A 204 -8.17 -0.98 -26.64
N TYR A 205 -8.26 -1.01 -27.98
CA TYR A 205 -8.35 0.21 -28.79
C TYR A 205 -9.72 0.87 -28.71
N LEU A 206 -10.79 0.07 -28.56
CA LEU A 206 -12.12 0.60 -28.27
C LEU A 206 -12.15 1.39 -26.96
N LEU A 207 -11.53 0.86 -25.89
CA LEU A 207 -11.41 1.59 -24.63
C LEU A 207 -10.53 2.83 -24.77
N ALA A 208 -9.36 2.70 -25.40
CA ALA A 208 -8.44 3.82 -25.60
C ALA A 208 -9.08 4.97 -26.40
N GLN A 209 -9.92 4.64 -27.39
CA GLN A 209 -10.70 5.64 -28.12
C GLN A 209 -11.62 6.42 -27.17
N LEU A 210 -12.39 5.72 -26.32
CA LEU A 210 -13.31 6.36 -25.37
C LEU A 210 -12.56 7.18 -24.31
N GLU A 211 -11.39 6.72 -23.85
CA GLU A 211 -10.53 7.47 -22.92
C GLU A 211 -10.03 8.78 -23.53
N VAL A 212 -9.56 8.75 -24.78
CA VAL A 212 -9.13 9.96 -25.50
C VAL A 212 -10.30 10.90 -25.80
N GLU A 213 -11.43 10.35 -26.23
CA GLU A 213 -12.66 11.13 -26.48
C GLU A 213 -13.14 11.85 -25.22
N ASN A 214 -13.02 11.22 -24.05
CA ASN A 214 -13.33 11.83 -22.76
C ASN A 214 -12.33 12.93 -22.39
N GLU A 215 -11.02 12.66 -22.51
CA GLU A 215 -9.99 13.63 -22.12
C GLU A 215 -9.96 14.88 -23.01
N LEU A 216 -10.31 14.73 -24.29
CA LEU A 216 -10.41 15.82 -25.26
C LEU A 216 -11.82 16.43 -25.35
N GLU A 217 -12.77 15.95 -24.53
CA GLU A 217 -14.18 16.39 -24.52
C GLU A 217 -14.86 16.37 -25.91
N LEU A 218 -14.54 15.37 -26.73
CA LEU A 218 -15.02 15.29 -28.13
C LEU A 218 -16.48 14.86 -28.24
N ILE A 219 -17.01 14.18 -27.22
CA ILE A 219 -18.35 13.57 -27.23
C ILE A 219 -19.11 13.98 -25.96
N PRO A 220 -20.44 14.20 -26.05
CA PRO A 220 -21.27 14.41 -24.86
C PRO A 220 -21.14 13.27 -23.84
N LYS A 221 -21.12 13.61 -22.55
CA LYS A 221 -20.92 12.66 -21.45
C LYS A 221 -21.94 11.52 -21.40
N GLU A 222 -23.19 11.78 -21.80
CA GLU A 222 -24.24 10.75 -21.84
C GLU A 222 -24.00 9.71 -22.93
N GLU A 223 -23.53 10.14 -24.10
CA GLU A 223 -23.18 9.23 -25.19
C GLU A 223 -21.94 8.41 -24.84
N LEU A 224 -20.95 9.04 -24.21
CA LEU A 224 -19.76 8.35 -23.71
C LEU A 224 -20.12 7.25 -22.70
N LEU A 225 -20.99 7.54 -21.72
CA LEU A 225 -21.47 6.53 -20.77
C LEU A 225 -22.13 5.35 -21.47
N LYS A 226 -23.04 5.64 -22.43
CA LYS A 226 -23.74 4.60 -23.18
C LYS A 226 -22.79 3.71 -23.97
N LYS A 227 -21.79 4.30 -24.65
CA LYS A 227 -20.76 3.54 -25.37
C LYS A 227 -19.91 2.67 -24.43
N THR A 228 -19.52 3.21 -23.28
CA THR A 228 -18.73 2.45 -22.29
C THR A 228 -19.55 1.31 -21.66
N GLN A 229 -20.85 1.52 -21.39
CA GLN A 229 -21.76 0.45 -20.94
C GLN A 229 -21.86 -0.67 -21.99
N GLN A 230 -22.07 -0.32 -23.27
CA GLN A 230 -22.10 -1.29 -24.37
C GLN A 230 -20.78 -2.10 -24.46
N LEU A 231 -19.64 -1.44 -24.26
CA LEU A 231 -18.34 -2.12 -24.23
C LEU A 231 -18.24 -3.14 -23.08
N CYS A 232 -18.74 -2.77 -21.89
CA CYS A 232 -18.78 -3.66 -20.73
C CYS A 232 -19.70 -4.86 -20.94
N GLU A 233 -20.86 -4.66 -21.57
CA GLU A 233 -21.81 -5.73 -21.92
C GLU A 233 -21.22 -6.68 -22.97
N GLN A 234 -20.56 -6.13 -23.99
CA GLN A 234 -19.92 -6.90 -25.05
C GLN A 234 -18.73 -7.72 -24.52
N TYR A 235 -17.95 -7.16 -23.60
CA TYR A 235 -16.75 -7.79 -23.06
C TYR A 235 -16.80 -7.91 -21.53
N SER A 236 -17.62 -8.83 -21.03
CA SER A 236 -17.88 -9.02 -19.59
C SER A 236 -16.65 -9.34 -18.72
N LEU A 237 -15.54 -9.80 -19.31
CA LEU A 237 -14.29 -10.10 -18.61
C LEU A 237 -13.23 -8.99 -18.73
N PHE A 238 -13.56 -7.87 -19.37
CA PHE A 238 -12.63 -6.78 -19.62
C PHE A 238 -12.68 -5.75 -18.49
N THR A 239 -11.96 -6.05 -17.40
CA THR A 239 -11.96 -5.22 -16.17
C THR A 239 -11.59 -3.74 -16.38
N PRO A 240 -10.64 -3.36 -17.26
CA PRO A 240 -10.34 -1.94 -17.50
C PRO A 240 -11.54 -1.12 -17.99
N ALA A 241 -12.47 -1.71 -18.75
CA ALA A 241 -13.68 -1.00 -19.17
C ALA A 241 -14.60 -0.69 -17.98
N PHE A 242 -14.71 -1.61 -17.01
CA PHE A 242 -15.47 -1.37 -15.78
C PHE A 242 -14.79 -0.33 -14.88
N ASP A 243 -13.45 -0.34 -14.81
CA ASP A 243 -12.69 0.68 -14.07
C ASP A 243 -12.93 2.08 -14.68
N PHE A 244 -12.90 2.19 -16.01
CA PHE A 244 -13.21 3.43 -16.72
C PHE A 244 -14.69 3.84 -16.57
N LEU A 245 -15.63 2.91 -16.64
CA LEU A 245 -17.04 3.20 -16.39
C LEU A 245 -17.26 3.74 -14.97
N ALA A 246 -16.61 3.14 -13.98
CA ALA A 246 -16.67 3.62 -12.60
C ALA A 246 -16.10 5.04 -12.46
N SER A 247 -15.00 5.37 -13.15
CA SER A 247 -14.42 6.72 -13.12
C SER A 247 -15.35 7.77 -13.75
N LEU A 248 -16.01 7.42 -14.86
CA LEU A 248 -17.02 8.29 -15.49
C LEU A 248 -18.21 8.56 -14.55
N TYR A 249 -18.71 7.53 -13.85
CA TYR A 249 -19.78 7.71 -12.87
C TYR A 249 -19.36 8.56 -11.68
N ILE A 250 -18.14 8.38 -11.17
CA ILE A 250 -17.58 9.23 -10.10
C ILE A 250 -17.56 10.69 -10.53
N ASN A 251 -17.07 10.98 -11.75
CA ASN A 251 -17.01 12.33 -12.29
C ASN A 251 -18.40 12.98 -12.43
N GLN A 252 -19.44 12.17 -12.62
CA GLN A 252 -20.83 12.60 -12.70
C GLN A 252 -21.57 12.52 -11.36
N LYS A 253 -20.89 12.13 -10.28
CA LYS A 253 -21.44 11.96 -8.93
C LYS A 253 -22.51 10.86 -8.80
N TYR A 254 -22.56 9.93 -9.75
CA TYR A 254 -23.39 8.72 -9.68
C TYR A 254 -22.67 7.62 -8.88
N TYR A 255 -22.55 7.82 -7.56
CA TYR A 255 -21.69 6.96 -6.72
C TYR A 255 -22.20 5.52 -6.57
N GLU A 256 -23.52 5.28 -6.60
CA GLU A 256 -24.08 3.93 -6.51
C GLU A 256 -23.77 3.10 -7.77
N ASP A 257 -23.91 3.69 -8.96
CA ASP A 257 -23.56 3.04 -10.23
C ASP A 257 -22.04 2.83 -10.37
N ALA A 258 -21.25 3.80 -9.88
CA ALA A 258 -19.81 3.65 -9.76
C ALA A 258 -19.45 2.47 -8.86
N LEU A 259 -20.13 2.32 -7.72
CA LEU A 259 -19.90 1.23 -6.77
C LEU A 259 -20.25 -0.13 -7.40
N LEU A 260 -21.33 -0.22 -8.16
CA LEU A 260 -21.70 -1.45 -8.88
C LEU A 260 -20.61 -1.85 -9.87
N SER A 261 -20.18 -0.91 -10.71
CA SER A 261 -19.14 -1.13 -11.74
C SER A 261 -17.77 -1.47 -11.12
N ALA A 262 -17.39 -0.79 -10.03
CA ALA A 262 -16.15 -1.10 -9.33
C ALA A 262 -16.20 -2.49 -8.65
N ASN A 263 -17.37 -2.90 -8.11
CA ASN A 263 -17.54 -4.23 -7.55
C ASN A 263 -17.44 -5.34 -8.60
N THR A 264 -17.97 -5.15 -9.81
CA THR A 264 -17.82 -6.15 -10.87
C THR A 264 -16.35 -6.34 -11.24
N ALA A 265 -15.60 -5.23 -11.39
CA ALA A 265 -14.15 -5.29 -11.64
C ALA A 265 -13.39 -6.00 -10.50
N LEU A 266 -13.68 -5.67 -9.24
CA LEU A 266 -13.07 -6.29 -8.07
C LEU A 266 -13.38 -7.79 -7.98
N ASN A 267 -14.63 -8.18 -8.21
CA ASN A 267 -15.04 -9.59 -8.17
C ASN A 267 -14.35 -10.42 -9.25
N LEU A 268 -14.01 -9.84 -10.40
CA LEU A 268 -13.24 -10.50 -11.46
C LEU A 268 -11.74 -10.58 -11.13
N THR A 269 -11.23 -9.65 -10.32
CA THR A 269 -9.78 -9.54 -10.02
C THR A 269 -9.53 -9.22 -8.54
N PRO A 270 -9.87 -10.14 -7.62
CA PRO A 270 -9.83 -9.89 -6.19
C PRO A 270 -8.42 -9.64 -5.64
N SER A 271 -7.37 -10.01 -6.38
CA SER A 271 -5.99 -9.79 -5.96
C SER A 271 -5.41 -8.42 -6.31
N VAL A 272 -6.19 -7.50 -6.89
CA VAL A 272 -5.74 -6.16 -7.25
C VAL A 272 -6.13 -5.18 -6.13
N PRO A 273 -5.17 -4.68 -5.33
CA PRO A 273 -5.49 -3.87 -4.14
C PRO A 273 -6.15 -2.54 -4.46
N SER A 274 -5.75 -1.88 -5.55
CA SER A 274 -6.30 -0.57 -5.96
C SER A 274 -7.82 -0.64 -6.21
N ARG A 275 -8.30 -1.70 -6.87
CA ARG A 275 -9.73 -1.95 -7.07
C ARG A 275 -10.44 -2.18 -5.74
N ALA A 276 -9.83 -2.93 -4.81
CA ALA A 276 -10.41 -3.16 -3.49
C ALA A 276 -10.56 -1.84 -2.71
N LEU A 277 -9.53 -1.00 -2.70
CA LEU A 277 -9.55 0.31 -2.05
C LEU A 277 -10.58 1.26 -2.67
N GLN A 278 -10.70 1.28 -4.00
CA GLN A 278 -11.72 2.08 -4.69
C GLN A 278 -13.14 1.64 -4.27
N VAL A 279 -13.41 0.34 -4.22
CA VAL A 279 -14.71 -0.18 -3.75
C VAL A 279 -14.95 0.16 -2.28
N ILE A 280 -13.94 0.05 -1.40
CA ILE A 280 -14.05 0.43 0.01
C ILE A 280 -14.43 1.92 0.14
N LYS A 281 -13.72 2.79 -0.59
CA LYS A 281 -13.99 4.23 -0.61
C LYS A 281 -15.41 4.55 -1.10
N LEU A 282 -15.82 3.97 -2.24
CA LEU A 282 -17.16 4.17 -2.80
C LEU A 282 -18.26 3.62 -1.88
N ALA A 283 -18.03 2.46 -1.28
CA ALA A 283 -18.98 1.85 -0.36
C ALA A 283 -19.16 2.69 0.91
N LEU A 284 -18.09 3.32 1.41
CA LEU A 284 -18.16 4.29 2.49
C LEU A 284 -18.99 5.52 2.08
N SER A 285 -18.74 6.08 0.89
CA SER A 285 -19.50 7.24 0.39
C SER A 285 -20.98 6.93 0.18
N CYS A 286 -21.32 5.72 -0.25
CA CYS A 286 -22.71 5.27 -0.45
C CYS A 286 -23.34 4.67 0.83
N ASN A 287 -22.64 4.66 1.96
CA ASN A 287 -23.08 4.00 3.19
C ASN A 287 -23.48 2.51 3.00
N ASN A 288 -22.81 1.80 2.08
CA ASN A 288 -23.09 0.39 1.78
C ASN A 288 -22.17 -0.52 2.60
N LYS A 289 -22.60 -0.87 3.82
CA LYS A 289 -21.85 -1.74 4.76
C LYS A 289 -21.49 -3.10 4.15
N SER A 290 -22.39 -3.68 3.35
CA SER A 290 -22.18 -5.03 2.80
C SER A 290 -21.02 -5.08 1.79
N SER A 291 -20.96 -4.13 0.86
CA SER A 291 -19.88 -4.02 -0.12
C SER A 291 -18.57 -3.61 0.54
N PHE A 292 -18.64 -2.70 1.52
CA PHE A 292 -17.48 -2.30 2.32
C PHE A 292 -16.80 -3.50 2.99
N LEU A 293 -17.56 -4.29 3.75
CA LEU A 293 -17.00 -5.45 4.46
C LEU A 293 -16.48 -6.52 3.48
N LYS A 294 -17.20 -6.80 2.40
CA LYS A 294 -16.73 -7.74 1.36
C LYS A 294 -15.40 -7.30 0.76
N ALA A 295 -15.26 -6.03 0.39
CA ALA A 295 -14.04 -5.52 -0.22
C ALA A 295 -12.86 -5.51 0.76
N THR A 296 -13.06 -5.15 2.03
CA THR A 296 -12.00 -5.24 3.05
C THR A 296 -11.56 -6.68 3.31
N HIS A 297 -12.49 -7.65 3.29
CA HIS A 297 -12.15 -9.07 3.41
C HIS A 297 -11.32 -9.56 2.22
N LEU A 298 -11.68 -9.18 1.00
CA LEU A 298 -10.90 -9.51 -0.21
C LEU A 298 -9.49 -8.91 -0.13
N LEU A 299 -9.39 -7.63 0.27
CA LEU A 299 -8.09 -6.97 0.45
C LEU A 299 -7.20 -7.71 1.47
N ALA A 300 -7.75 -8.09 2.62
CA ALA A 300 -6.98 -8.84 3.64
C ALA A 300 -6.54 -10.22 3.12
N ASN A 301 -7.44 -10.94 2.44
CA ASN A 301 -7.18 -12.28 1.92
C ASN A 301 -6.16 -12.28 0.77
N HIS A 302 -6.06 -11.20 0.00
CA HIS A 302 -5.15 -11.07 -1.13
C HIS A 302 -4.10 -9.98 -0.94
N LEU A 303 -3.79 -9.60 0.30
CA LEU A 303 -2.82 -8.55 0.60
C LEU A 303 -1.44 -8.89 -0.02
N PRO A 304 -0.91 -8.05 -0.94
CA PRO A 304 0.31 -8.37 -1.67
C PRO A 304 1.53 -8.08 -0.81
N ILE A 305 2.02 -9.09 -0.10
CA ILE A 305 3.08 -8.88 0.91
C ILE A 305 4.45 -8.56 0.31
N ALA A 306 4.64 -8.83 -1.00
CA ALA A 306 5.85 -8.49 -1.74
C ALA A 306 5.88 -7.03 -2.22
N ASP A 307 4.70 -6.41 -2.38
CA ASP A 307 4.57 -5.02 -2.82
C ASP A 307 5.11 -4.09 -1.73
N PRO A 308 6.03 -3.15 -2.05
CA PRO A 308 6.55 -2.19 -1.08
C PRO A 308 5.48 -1.31 -0.43
N ASN A 309 4.33 -1.13 -1.09
CA ASN A 309 3.25 -0.25 -0.68
C ASN A 309 2.16 -0.96 0.13
N TRP A 310 2.34 -2.23 0.53
CA TRP A 310 1.32 -2.97 1.30
C TRP A 310 0.88 -2.23 2.58
N CYS A 311 1.79 -1.50 3.23
CA CYS A 311 1.48 -0.67 4.39
C CYS A 311 0.48 0.44 4.05
N SER A 312 0.59 1.05 2.87
CA SER A 312 -0.31 2.12 2.40
C SER A 312 -1.72 1.57 2.23
N TYR A 313 -1.87 0.38 1.62
CA TYR A 313 -3.18 -0.25 1.47
C TYR A 313 -3.87 -0.53 2.80
N VAL A 314 -3.09 -1.02 3.79
CA VAL A 314 -3.62 -1.26 5.14
C VAL A 314 -4.02 0.05 5.83
N ILE A 315 -3.18 1.08 5.77
CA ILE A 315 -3.48 2.37 6.41
C ILE A 315 -4.67 3.06 5.76
N GLU A 316 -4.76 3.07 4.44
CA GLU A 316 -5.94 3.61 3.75
C GLU A 316 -7.20 2.87 4.19
N CYS A 317 -7.17 1.53 4.24
CA CYS A 317 -8.29 0.73 4.74
C CYS A 317 -8.64 1.07 6.19
N LEU A 318 -7.65 1.25 7.07
CA LEU A 318 -7.89 1.64 8.47
C LEU A 318 -8.50 3.04 8.57
N ASN A 319 -8.02 4.01 7.79
CA ASN A 319 -8.60 5.35 7.73
C ASN A 319 -10.06 5.31 7.22
N TYR A 320 -10.38 4.43 6.27
CA TYR A 320 -11.78 4.22 5.83
C TYR A 320 -12.65 3.58 6.92
N TYR A 321 -12.11 2.65 7.71
CA TYR A 321 -12.79 2.12 8.90
C TYR A 321 -13.05 3.23 9.93
N ASP A 322 -12.03 4.02 10.26
CA ASP A 322 -12.14 5.14 11.22
C ASP A 322 -13.24 6.11 10.78
N ALA A 323 -13.26 6.52 9.50
CA ALA A 323 -14.29 7.38 8.95
C ALA A 323 -15.70 6.74 8.93
N TYR A 324 -15.81 5.42 8.78
CA TYR A 324 -17.10 4.73 8.89
C TYR A 324 -17.58 4.70 10.34
N ILE A 325 -16.70 4.36 11.28
CA ILE A 325 -16.99 4.31 12.72
C ILE A 325 -17.50 5.68 13.20
N GLN A 326 -16.87 6.77 12.77
CA GLN A 326 -17.31 8.14 13.08
C GLN A 326 -18.72 8.47 12.54
N LYS A 327 -19.08 7.93 11.36
CA LYS A 327 -20.41 8.12 10.76
C LYS A 327 -21.49 7.22 11.36
N ALA A 328 -21.14 6.24 12.18
CA ALA A 328 -22.09 5.29 12.74
C ALA A 328 -23.04 5.99 13.73
N GLN A 329 -24.35 5.84 13.51
CA GLN A 329 -25.38 6.48 14.34
C GLN A 329 -25.72 5.67 15.60
N SER A 330 -25.50 4.35 15.56
CA SER A 330 -25.82 3.41 16.65
C SER A 330 -24.54 2.89 17.29
N GLU A 331 -24.53 2.84 18.62
CA GLU A 331 -23.42 2.26 19.40
C GLU A 331 -23.20 0.77 19.05
N SER A 332 -24.28 0.04 18.74
CA SER A 332 -24.20 -1.36 18.29
C SER A 332 -23.46 -1.47 16.95
N ASP A 333 -23.78 -0.59 16.00
CA ASP A 333 -23.12 -0.58 14.70
C ASP A 333 -21.66 -0.17 14.79
N ARG A 334 -21.37 0.81 15.65
CA ARG A 334 -20.01 1.26 15.98
C ARG A 334 -19.16 0.11 16.52
N ASN A 335 -19.69 -0.62 17.51
CA ASN A 335 -19.02 -1.77 18.10
C ASN A 335 -18.80 -2.91 17.10
N GLN A 336 -19.77 -3.14 16.20
CA GLN A 336 -19.64 -4.12 15.13
C GLN A 336 -18.54 -3.74 14.13
N LEU A 337 -18.46 -2.46 13.71
CA LEU A 337 -17.41 -1.99 12.81
C LEU A 337 -16.01 -2.08 13.44
N ILE A 338 -15.89 -1.79 14.74
CA ILE A 338 -14.63 -1.99 15.49
C ILE A 338 -14.24 -3.47 15.52
N LEU A 339 -15.21 -4.37 15.71
CA LEU A 339 -14.97 -5.81 15.63
C LEU A 339 -14.53 -6.25 14.22
N ASP A 340 -15.15 -5.69 13.18
CA ASP A 340 -14.82 -6.00 11.79
C ASP A 340 -13.41 -5.47 11.41
N GLN A 341 -13.01 -4.30 11.93
CA GLN A 341 -11.65 -3.78 11.80
C GLN A 341 -10.63 -4.73 12.46
N LYS A 342 -10.92 -5.25 13.66
CA LYS A 342 -10.08 -6.29 14.32
C LYS A 342 -9.98 -7.55 13.48
N ASN A 343 -11.09 -7.99 12.88
CA ASN A 343 -11.12 -9.15 11.99
C ASN A 343 -10.29 -8.92 10.72
N PHE A 344 -10.31 -7.72 10.15
CA PHE A 344 -9.46 -7.33 9.03
C PHE A 344 -7.97 -7.45 9.36
N ILE A 345 -7.55 -6.96 10.53
CA ILE A 345 -6.16 -7.09 11.01
C ILE A 345 -5.77 -8.56 11.17
N ARG A 346 -6.58 -9.34 11.89
CA ARG A 346 -6.33 -10.77 12.11
C ARG A 346 -6.20 -11.55 10.80
N ARG A 347 -7.05 -11.26 9.80
CA ARG A 347 -6.96 -11.90 8.49
C ARG A 347 -5.67 -11.53 7.76
N SER A 348 -5.28 -10.26 7.81
CA SER A 348 -4.05 -9.76 7.19
C SER A 348 -2.80 -10.41 7.81
N GLU A 349 -2.79 -10.67 9.12
CA GLU A 349 -1.66 -11.31 9.82
C GLU A 349 -1.29 -12.69 9.27
N TYR A 350 -2.25 -13.47 8.77
CA TYR A 350 -2.00 -14.82 8.26
C TYR A 350 -1.04 -14.84 7.06
N ARG A 351 -1.03 -13.77 6.25
CA ARG A 351 -0.14 -13.66 5.08
C ARG A 351 1.22 -13.04 5.42
N LEU A 352 1.27 -12.20 6.46
CA LEU A 352 2.44 -11.38 6.75
C LEU A 352 3.55 -12.18 7.45
N THR A 353 4.79 -11.82 7.12
CA THR A 353 5.99 -12.29 7.84
C THR A 353 6.03 -11.74 9.27
N PRO A 354 6.79 -12.35 10.21
CA PRO A 354 6.89 -11.86 11.59
C PRO A 354 7.29 -10.38 11.71
N ILE A 355 8.20 -9.90 10.84
CA ILE A 355 8.61 -8.50 10.81
C ILE A 355 7.46 -7.59 10.35
N GLN A 356 6.72 -8.00 9.32
CA GLN A 356 5.56 -7.26 8.83
C GLN A 356 4.40 -7.25 9.82
N ARG A 357 4.17 -8.34 10.57
CA ARG A 357 3.16 -8.40 11.64
C ARG A 357 3.41 -7.35 12.72
N GLY A 358 4.68 -7.14 13.09
CA GLY A 358 5.03 -6.06 14.03
C GLY A 358 4.64 -4.67 13.51
N GLN A 359 4.85 -4.39 12.22
CA GLN A 359 4.42 -3.13 11.60
C GLN A 359 2.90 -3.00 11.51
N LEU A 360 2.21 -4.07 11.15
CA LEU A 360 0.74 -4.12 11.15
C LEU A 360 0.18 -3.80 12.53
N ASN A 361 0.75 -4.41 13.57
CA ASN A 361 0.34 -4.16 14.95
C ASN A 361 0.54 -2.69 15.35
N ILE A 362 1.65 -2.06 14.96
CA ILE A 362 1.82 -0.61 15.18
C ILE A 362 0.70 0.16 14.49
N MET A 363 0.51 -0.04 13.18
CA MET A 363 -0.50 0.68 12.40
C MET A 363 -1.90 0.53 12.98
N PHE A 364 -2.26 -0.67 13.44
CA PHE A 364 -3.53 -0.90 14.12
C PHE A 364 -3.64 -0.16 15.46
N ASN A 365 -2.59 -0.18 16.29
CA ASN A 365 -2.59 0.56 17.56
C ASN A 365 -2.63 2.08 17.36
N LEU A 366 -2.05 2.60 16.26
CA LEU A 366 -2.20 4.01 15.88
C LEU A 366 -3.66 4.34 15.53
N SER A 367 -4.37 3.46 14.81
CA SER A 367 -5.82 3.64 14.54
C SER A 367 -6.65 3.58 15.84
N ILE A 368 -6.36 2.63 16.75
CA ILE A 368 -7.00 2.61 18.08
C ILE A 368 -6.73 3.90 18.86
N ALA A 369 -5.50 4.41 18.83
CA ALA A 369 -5.15 5.65 19.51
C ALA A 369 -5.94 6.85 18.97
N LYS A 370 -6.18 6.94 17.65
CA LYS A 370 -7.06 7.97 17.06
C LYS A 370 -8.48 7.87 17.63
N HIS A 371 -9.05 6.66 17.69
CA HIS A 371 -10.38 6.44 18.26
C HIS A 371 -10.45 6.84 19.75
N LEU A 372 -9.45 6.45 20.54
CA LEU A 372 -9.39 6.82 21.97
C LEU A 372 -9.31 8.35 22.16
N ILE A 373 -8.59 9.07 21.28
CA ILE A 373 -8.56 10.54 21.32
C ILE A 373 -9.95 11.13 21.05
N GLU A 374 -10.71 10.57 20.11
CA GLU A 374 -12.09 11.00 19.83
C GLU A 374 -13.05 10.72 21.00
N GLU A 375 -12.86 9.60 21.71
CA GLU A 375 -13.60 9.27 22.94
C GLU A 375 -13.14 10.09 24.16
N GLY A 376 -12.04 10.84 24.04
CA GLY A 376 -11.46 11.68 25.10
C GLY A 376 -10.44 10.97 26.01
N ASP A 377 -10.13 9.68 25.78
CA ASP A 377 -9.13 8.94 26.55
C ASP A 377 -7.71 9.12 25.97
N ILE A 378 -7.19 10.33 26.15
CA ILE A 378 -5.91 10.75 25.57
C ILE A 378 -4.72 10.06 26.26
N ILE A 379 -4.84 9.75 27.56
CA ILE A 379 -3.80 9.06 28.31
C ILE A 379 -3.61 7.65 27.74
N GLN A 380 -4.71 6.90 27.57
CA GLN A 380 -4.64 5.56 27.01
C GLN A 380 -4.18 5.59 25.54
N ALA A 381 -4.61 6.57 24.75
CA ALA A 381 -4.14 6.75 23.37
C ALA A 381 -2.62 6.93 23.28
N LYS A 382 -2.06 7.80 24.15
CA LYS A 382 -0.62 8.04 24.23
C LYS A 382 0.13 6.79 24.67
N GLN A 383 -0.37 6.12 25.72
CA GLN A 383 0.22 4.87 26.20
C GLN A 383 0.25 3.80 25.11
N ASN A 384 -0.86 3.61 24.38
CA ASN A 384 -0.94 2.63 23.32
C ASN A 384 0.07 2.93 22.20
N THR A 385 0.12 4.19 21.76
CA THR A 385 1.06 4.67 20.73
C THR A 385 2.50 4.36 21.12
N LEU A 386 2.96 4.81 22.29
CA LEU A 386 4.35 4.64 22.72
C LEU A 386 4.69 3.17 23.02
N LYS A 387 3.79 2.40 23.64
CA LYS A 387 3.98 0.96 23.89
C LYS A 387 4.14 0.16 22.60
N SER A 388 3.33 0.46 21.59
CA SER A 388 3.42 -0.24 20.29
C SER A 388 4.74 0.02 19.57
N LEU A 389 5.31 1.22 19.71
CA LEU A 389 6.55 1.64 19.07
C LEU A 389 7.82 1.24 19.84
N HIS A 390 7.70 0.98 21.13
CA HIS A 390 8.83 0.71 22.03
C HIS A 390 9.84 -0.33 21.51
N PRO A 391 9.44 -1.49 20.95
CA PRO A 391 10.38 -2.47 20.43
C PRO A 391 11.29 -1.94 19.32
N TYR A 392 10.90 -0.83 18.68
CA TYR A 392 11.57 -0.24 17.52
C TYR A 392 12.31 1.05 17.80
N TYR A 393 12.34 1.58 19.03
CA TYR A 393 13.02 2.85 19.35
C TYR A 393 14.48 2.89 18.90
N ASN A 394 15.19 1.77 18.98
CA ASN A 394 16.59 1.65 18.54
C ASN A 394 16.74 1.22 17.08
N ASN A 395 15.66 0.76 16.44
CA ASN A 395 15.65 0.17 15.11
C ASN A 395 14.57 0.78 14.20
N LEU A 396 14.30 2.09 14.34
CA LEU A 396 13.27 2.80 13.58
C LEU A 396 13.44 2.69 12.05
N HIS A 397 14.66 2.45 11.57
CA HIS A 397 14.97 2.23 10.16
C HIS A 397 14.24 1.01 9.55
N GLN A 398 13.87 0.03 10.39
CA GLN A 398 13.13 -1.18 9.97
C GLN A 398 11.66 -0.90 9.64
N LEU A 399 11.07 0.16 10.22
CA LEU A 399 9.67 0.53 10.00
C LEU A 399 9.47 1.14 8.61
N SER A 400 8.33 0.89 7.97
CA SER A 400 8.00 1.49 6.68
C SER A 400 7.88 3.02 6.77
N SER A 401 8.07 3.73 5.66
CA SER A 401 7.88 5.19 5.64
C SER A 401 6.45 5.59 6.01
N VAL A 402 5.47 4.75 5.66
CA VAL A 402 4.05 4.95 5.99
C VAL A 402 3.83 4.92 7.49
N THR A 403 4.32 3.86 8.17
CA THR A 403 4.20 3.72 9.63
C THR A 403 4.88 4.87 10.37
N LEU A 404 6.06 5.29 9.92
CA LEU A 404 6.79 6.43 10.51
C LEU A 404 6.01 7.74 10.36
N VAL A 405 5.43 8.01 9.19
CA VAL A 405 4.66 9.25 8.96
C VAL A 405 3.35 9.24 9.74
N GLU A 406 2.60 8.13 9.80
CA GLU A 406 1.41 8.03 10.65
C GLU A 406 1.74 8.22 12.14
N THR A 407 2.88 7.70 12.57
CA THR A 407 3.38 7.91 13.94
C THR A 407 3.66 9.40 14.21
N LEU A 408 4.25 10.13 13.26
CA LEU A 408 4.53 11.55 13.44
C LEU A 408 3.28 12.37 13.76
N TYR A 409 2.14 12.11 13.13
CA TYR A 409 0.90 12.82 13.43
C TYR A 409 0.51 12.72 14.91
N LEU A 410 0.49 11.49 15.44
CA LEU A 410 0.12 11.25 16.84
C LEU A 410 1.17 11.79 17.80
N LEU A 411 2.47 11.61 17.50
CA LEU A 411 3.52 12.15 18.36
C LEU A 411 3.51 13.68 18.41
N SER A 412 3.17 14.34 17.30
CA SER A 412 3.05 15.79 17.27
C SER A 412 1.84 16.28 18.04
N PHE A 413 0.71 15.56 17.99
CA PHE A 413 -0.43 15.83 18.88
C PHE A 413 -0.04 15.70 20.36
N PHE A 414 0.75 14.68 20.72
CA PHE A 414 1.21 14.49 22.10
C PHE A 414 2.36 15.45 22.51
N GLY A 415 3.08 16.06 21.56
CA GLY A 415 4.27 16.88 21.85
C GLY A 415 5.51 16.07 22.24
N GLU A 416 5.70 14.88 21.67
CA GLU A 416 6.84 13.98 21.94
C GLU A 416 8.06 14.28 21.06
N ILE A 417 8.72 15.41 21.31
CA ILE A 417 9.81 15.94 20.46
C ILE A 417 10.97 14.97 20.34
N TRP A 418 11.44 14.41 21.45
CA TRP A 418 12.59 13.48 21.46
C TRP A 418 12.46 12.31 20.48
N LEU A 419 11.24 11.83 20.20
CA LEU A 419 10.98 10.74 19.26
C LEU A 419 10.72 11.26 17.83
N ILE A 420 10.04 12.40 17.71
CA ILE A 420 9.83 13.10 16.43
C ILE A 420 11.18 13.38 15.75
N GLU A 421 12.16 13.88 16.49
CA GLU A 421 13.51 14.17 15.98
C GLU A 421 14.19 12.91 15.43
N LYS A 422 14.13 11.81 16.18
CA LYS A 422 14.68 10.50 15.74
C LYS A 422 14.01 9.99 14.47
N ILE A 423 12.68 10.07 14.38
CA ILE A 423 11.94 9.63 13.19
C ILE A 423 12.28 10.51 11.99
N ASN A 424 12.38 11.83 12.18
CA ASN A 424 12.74 12.75 11.11
C ASN A 424 14.15 12.47 10.57
N GLU A 425 15.12 12.16 11.42
CA GLU A 425 16.46 11.75 10.98
C GLU A 425 16.43 10.46 10.16
N VAL A 426 15.65 9.46 10.59
CA VAL A 426 15.49 8.21 9.83
C VAL A 426 14.81 8.46 8.48
N LEU A 427 13.78 9.30 8.43
CA LEU A 427 13.08 9.64 7.19
C LEU A 427 13.99 10.36 6.19
N LYS A 428 14.89 11.25 6.65
CA LYS A 428 15.90 11.91 5.80
C LYS A 428 16.86 10.90 5.15
N GLN A 429 17.16 9.80 5.83
CA GLN A 429 18.10 8.78 5.36
C GLN A 429 17.45 7.73 4.42
N LYS A 430 16.12 7.66 4.35
CA LYS A 430 15.44 6.68 3.50
C LYS A 430 15.49 7.05 2.02
N LYS A 431 16.13 6.18 1.22
CA LYS A 431 16.22 6.32 -0.25
C LYS A 431 14.87 6.23 -0.98
N LYS A 432 13.93 5.45 -0.45
CA LYS A 432 12.59 5.27 -1.02
C LYS A 432 11.55 5.61 0.04
N ILE A 433 10.74 6.62 -0.26
CA ILE A 433 9.57 7.02 0.53
C ILE A 433 8.34 6.72 -0.33
N ASP A 434 7.37 6.04 0.26
CA ASP A 434 6.08 5.73 -0.35
C ASP A 434 5.35 7.01 -0.85
N ASN A 435 4.53 6.90 -1.91
CA ASN A 435 3.73 8.02 -2.42
C ASN A 435 2.75 8.57 -1.37
N TYR A 436 2.04 7.68 -0.65
CA TYR A 436 1.15 8.03 0.45
C TYR A 436 1.92 8.80 1.54
N ALA A 437 3.09 8.28 1.91
CA ALA A 437 3.93 8.89 2.93
C ALA A 437 4.45 10.27 2.48
N ARG A 438 4.79 10.44 1.18
CA ARG A 438 5.18 11.74 0.63
C ARG A 438 4.03 12.75 0.65
N HIS A 439 2.84 12.34 0.25
CA HIS A 439 1.65 13.18 0.30
C HIS A 439 1.34 13.62 1.74
N SER A 440 1.24 12.67 2.67
CA SER A 440 0.99 12.95 4.10
C SER A 440 2.07 13.84 4.72
N LEU A 441 3.34 13.61 4.39
CA LEU A 441 4.44 14.44 4.86
C LEU A 441 4.44 15.85 4.25
N SER A 442 3.94 16.02 3.02
CA SER A 442 3.72 17.35 2.44
C SER A 442 2.62 18.12 3.17
N ILE A 443 1.53 17.46 3.56
CA ILE A 443 0.47 18.07 4.40
C ILE A 443 1.09 18.59 5.71
N LEU A 444 1.83 17.74 6.42
CA LEU A 444 2.54 18.13 7.66
C LEU A 444 3.57 19.24 7.46
N LYS A 445 4.25 19.28 6.31
CA LYS A 445 5.26 20.30 6.03
C LYS A 445 4.66 21.63 5.57
N ASN A 446 3.51 21.61 4.92
CA ASN A 446 2.87 22.79 4.37
C ASN A 446 2.05 23.55 5.43
N SER A 447 1.68 22.89 6.54
CA SER A 447 1.17 23.57 7.72
C SER A 447 2.28 24.39 8.39
N THR A 448 2.37 25.68 8.05
CA THR A 448 3.30 26.66 8.67
C THR A 448 3.05 26.81 10.16
N GLU A 449 1.79 26.80 10.57
CA GLU A 449 1.36 26.84 11.97
C GLU A 449 1.95 25.68 12.79
N PHE A 450 1.91 24.46 12.23
CA PHE A 450 2.44 23.25 12.85
C PHE A 450 3.97 23.24 12.99
N LYS A 451 4.70 23.73 11.98
CA LYS A 451 6.16 23.85 12.08
C LYS A 451 6.55 24.85 13.15
N ASN A 452 5.87 25.99 13.17
CA ASN A 452 6.13 27.03 14.15
C ASN A 452 5.83 26.53 15.56
N SER A 453 4.72 25.81 15.76
CA SER A 453 4.33 25.27 17.08
C SER A 453 5.28 24.19 17.61
N LEU A 454 5.80 23.31 16.77
CA LEU A 454 6.81 22.33 17.21
C LEU A 454 8.16 22.98 17.48
N SER A 455 8.54 23.98 16.68
CA SER A 455 9.79 24.73 16.90
C SER A 455 9.74 25.55 18.19
N SER A 456 8.60 26.18 18.50
CA SER A 456 8.41 26.91 19.75
C SER A 456 8.46 25.95 20.93
N LEU A 457 7.81 24.78 20.85
CA LEU A 457 7.87 23.77 21.90
C LEU A 457 9.31 23.31 22.18
N SER A 458 10.10 23.01 21.13
CA SER A 458 11.52 22.63 21.26
C SER A 458 12.34 23.73 21.94
N GLN A 459 12.14 25.00 21.54
CA GLN A 459 12.79 26.15 22.15
C GLN A 459 12.40 26.34 23.62
N THR A 460 11.12 26.22 23.95
CA THR A 460 10.61 26.33 25.32
C THR A 460 11.20 25.23 26.21
N ILE A 461 11.20 23.98 25.76
CA ILE A 461 11.79 22.85 26.50
C ILE A 461 13.28 23.09 26.77
N THR A 462 14.03 23.52 25.74
CA THR A 462 15.47 23.75 25.84
C THR A 462 15.78 24.92 26.78
N ALA A 463 15.07 26.04 26.64
CA ALA A 463 15.24 27.21 27.49
C ALA A 463 14.91 26.91 28.97
N ALA A 464 13.78 26.23 29.22
CA ALA A 464 13.37 25.84 30.57
C ALA A 464 14.36 24.85 31.19
N TYR A 465 14.88 23.89 30.41
CA TYR A 465 15.86 22.93 30.89
C TYR A 465 17.18 23.59 31.34
N HIS A 466 17.69 24.56 30.58
CA HIS A 466 18.89 25.32 30.97
C HIS A 466 18.67 26.17 32.22
N LYS A 467 17.48 26.74 32.39
CA LYS A 467 17.12 27.54 33.58
C LYS A 467 16.81 26.67 34.80
N GLN A 468 16.51 25.38 34.63
CA GLN A 468 16.07 24.50 35.72
C GLN A 468 17.08 24.38 36.89
N GLU A 469 18.38 24.57 36.63
CA GLU A 469 19.41 24.60 37.70
C GLU A 469 19.68 26.02 38.23
N ILE A 470 19.54 27.04 37.38
CA ILE A 470 20.02 28.41 37.66
C ILE A 470 18.91 29.28 38.26
N ALA A 471 17.70 29.17 37.70
CA ALA A 471 16.51 29.95 38.06
C ALA A 471 15.27 29.04 37.98
N PRO A 472 15.06 28.16 38.97
CA PRO A 472 14.00 27.15 38.95
C PRO A 472 12.58 27.75 38.90
N ASP A 473 12.37 28.95 39.45
CA ASP A 473 11.09 29.67 39.39
C ASP A 473 10.76 30.13 37.95
N GLU A 474 11.73 30.71 37.25
CA GLU A 474 11.57 31.10 35.83
C GLU A 474 11.37 29.86 34.93
N ALA A 475 12.08 28.76 35.23
CA ALA A 475 11.89 27.50 34.51
C ALA A 475 10.48 26.93 34.74
N LEU A 476 9.94 27.09 35.97
CA LEU A 476 8.59 26.64 36.30
C LEU A 476 7.52 27.37 35.49
N GLU A 477 7.64 28.69 35.34
CA GLU A 477 6.73 29.50 34.50
C GLU A 477 6.76 29.03 33.05
N LEU A 478 7.95 28.86 32.47
CA LEU A 478 8.10 28.38 31.09
C LEU A 478 7.47 27.00 30.86
N TYR A 479 7.63 26.07 31.81
CA TYR A 479 6.98 24.76 31.73
C TYR A 479 5.46 24.86 31.84
N GLN A 480 4.93 25.75 32.69
CA GLN A 480 3.49 25.96 32.82
C GLN A 480 2.90 26.56 31.54
N GLU A 481 3.55 27.57 30.95
CA GLU A 481 3.15 28.15 29.66
C GLU A 481 3.18 27.11 28.53
N GLY A 482 4.24 26.29 28.47
CA GLY A 482 4.36 25.21 27.50
C GLY A 482 3.23 24.18 27.62
N LEU A 483 2.85 23.81 28.85
CA LEU A 483 1.77 22.84 29.11
C LEU A 483 0.37 23.36 28.74
N VAL A 484 0.18 24.68 28.65
CA VAL A 484 -1.07 25.23 28.11
C VAL A 484 -1.21 24.90 26.62
N GLN A 485 -0.10 24.92 25.87
CA GLN A 485 -0.09 24.62 24.44
C GLN A 485 0.02 23.12 24.15
N TYR A 486 0.83 22.40 24.91
CA TYR A 486 1.08 20.97 24.76
C TYR A 486 0.86 20.23 26.08
N PRO A 487 -0.40 20.04 26.50
CA PRO A 487 -0.74 19.48 27.81
C PRO A 487 -0.30 18.02 27.98
N TYR A 488 -0.03 17.31 26.87
CA TYR A 488 0.30 15.89 26.88
C TYR A 488 1.81 15.60 26.77
N SER A 489 2.67 16.61 26.65
CA SER A 489 4.10 16.40 26.40
C SER A 489 4.81 15.80 27.62
N THR A 490 5.45 14.64 27.45
CA THR A 490 6.24 14.00 28.53
C THR A 490 7.34 14.91 29.06
N GLU A 491 8.07 15.58 28.17
CA GLU A 491 9.25 16.38 28.54
C GLU A 491 8.86 17.59 29.38
N LEU A 492 7.74 18.25 29.04
CA LEU A 492 7.18 19.34 29.84
C LEU A 492 6.67 18.85 31.20
N CYS A 493 5.95 17.72 31.25
CA CYS A 493 5.47 17.14 32.50
C CYS A 493 6.64 16.78 33.44
N LEU A 494 7.68 16.11 32.94
CA LEU A 494 8.86 15.77 33.75
C LEU A 494 9.67 17.01 34.14
N GLY A 495 9.71 18.03 33.28
CA GLY A 495 10.29 19.34 33.59
C GLY A 495 9.60 20.01 34.79
N LEU A 496 8.26 20.13 34.72
CA LEU A 496 7.40 20.67 35.77
C LEU A 496 7.63 19.96 37.11
N LEU A 497 7.58 18.61 37.11
CA LEU A 497 7.78 17.81 38.32
C LEU A 497 9.18 18.02 38.92
N GLY A 498 10.21 18.17 38.06
CA GLY A 498 11.55 18.51 38.52
C GLY A 498 11.65 19.88 39.20
N CYS A 499 10.93 20.89 38.70
CA CYS A 499 10.85 22.19 39.38
C CYS A 499 10.12 22.09 40.73
N TYR A 500 9.06 21.29 40.84
CA TYR A 500 8.37 21.08 42.11
C TYR A 500 9.27 20.43 43.18
N VAL A 501 10.04 19.41 42.80
CA VAL A 501 11.00 18.78 43.71
C VAL A 501 12.07 19.77 44.17
N LYS A 502 12.63 20.57 43.26
CA LYS A 502 13.68 21.54 43.60
C LYS A 502 13.20 22.69 44.47
N LEU A 503 12.03 23.24 44.15
CA LEU A 503 11.43 24.34 44.88
C LEU A 503 10.68 23.89 46.14
N SER A 504 10.62 22.57 46.39
CA SER A 504 9.83 21.98 47.48
C SER A 504 8.36 22.44 47.47
N LEU A 505 7.78 22.58 46.28
CA LEU A 505 6.40 23.01 46.07
C LEU A 505 5.46 21.81 46.20
N ASP A 506 4.49 21.91 47.10
CA ASP A 506 3.46 20.88 47.26
C ASP A 506 2.19 21.26 46.47
N ASN A 507 2.02 20.64 45.30
CA ASN A 507 0.80 20.76 44.49
C ASN A 507 0.35 19.38 43.99
N PRO A 508 -0.32 18.59 44.85
CA PRO A 508 -0.58 17.17 44.58
C PRO A 508 -1.51 16.97 43.37
N THR A 509 -2.39 17.93 43.08
CA THR A 509 -3.32 17.85 41.94
C THR A 509 -2.61 18.01 40.59
N LYS A 510 -1.71 18.99 40.45
CA LYS A 510 -0.93 19.17 39.21
C LYS A 510 0.14 18.08 39.07
N ALA A 511 0.76 17.69 40.18
CA ALA A 511 1.76 16.63 40.18
C ALA A 511 1.16 15.26 39.77
N SER A 512 0.00 14.88 40.32
CA SER A 512 -0.68 13.64 39.94
C SER A 512 -1.13 13.61 38.47
N LYS A 513 -1.62 14.74 37.94
CA LYS A 513 -1.93 14.89 36.49
C LYS A 513 -0.70 14.66 35.60
N ALA A 514 0.41 15.33 35.91
CA ALA A 514 1.65 15.18 35.16
C ALA A 514 2.25 13.77 35.27
N LEU A 515 2.12 13.14 36.45
CA LEU A 515 2.54 11.75 36.68
C LEU A 515 1.67 10.75 35.90
N ALA A 516 0.35 10.92 35.87
CA ALA A 516 -0.55 10.06 35.10
C ALA A 516 -0.20 10.00 33.60
N LEU A 517 0.32 11.09 33.04
CA LEU A 517 0.76 11.19 31.64
C LEU A 517 2.15 10.61 31.36
N THR A 518 2.91 10.25 32.41
CA THR A 518 4.32 9.82 32.31
C THR A 518 4.60 8.44 32.90
N ILE A 519 3.66 7.90 33.69
CA ILE A 519 3.69 6.54 34.23
C ILE A 519 3.25 5.52 33.16
N ASP A 520 3.80 4.31 33.23
CA ASP A 520 3.51 3.18 32.33
C ASP A 520 3.71 3.46 30.83
N ILE A 521 4.48 4.50 30.48
CA ILE A 521 4.92 4.73 29.10
C ILE A 521 6.41 4.40 28.94
N PRO A 522 6.79 3.74 27.84
CA PRO A 522 8.19 3.52 27.52
C PRO A 522 8.81 4.80 26.94
N LEU A 523 9.87 5.29 27.59
CA LEU A 523 10.61 6.48 27.19
C LEU A 523 12.04 6.14 26.76
N SER A 524 12.79 7.16 26.34
CA SER A 524 14.25 7.05 26.19
C SER A 524 14.92 6.72 27.54
N GLU A 525 16.14 6.18 27.50
CA GLU A 525 16.85 5.80 28.72
C GLU A 525 17.07 6.98 29.68
N SER A 526 17.38 8.17 29.15
CA SER A 526 17.54 9.39 29.93
C SER A 526 16.23 9.85 30.58
N LEU A 527 15.13 9.84 29.83
CA LEU A 527 13.83 10.25 30.35
C LEU A 527 13.26 9.25 31.35
N ASN A 528 13.49 7.94 31.15
CA ASN A 528 13.13 6.92 32.15
C ASN A 528 13.87 7.15 33.46
N LYS A 529 15.20 7.34 33.43
CA LYS A 529 15.99 7.65 34.65
C LYS A 529 15.50 8.93 35.34
N LYS A 530 15.18 9.98 34.57
CA LYS A 530 14.63 11.23 35.10
C LYS A 530 13.28 10.99 35.78
N ARG A 531 12.36 10.28 35.14
CA ARG A 531 11.06 9.93 35.71
C ARG A 531 11.22 9.15 37.01
N ASP A 532 12.01 8.09 37.00
CA ASP A 532 12.11 7.18 38.15
C ASP A 532 12.70 7.90 39.38
N SER A 533 13.68 8.80 39.15
CA SER A 533 14.20 9.69 40.21
C SER A 533 13.13 10.65 40.75
N LEU A 534 12.33 11.27 39.89
CA LEU A 534 11.28 12.21 40.31
C LEU A 534 10.16 11.52 41.09
N VAL A 535 9.76 10.33 40.65
CA VAL A 535 8.74 9.51 41.34
C VAL A 535 9.20 9.15 42.75
N GLN A 536 10.48 8.80 42.93
CA GLN A 536 11.07 8.54 44.24
C GLN A 536 11.08 9.78 45.13
N CYS A 537 11.51 10.93 44.60
CA CYS A 537 11.59 12.18 45.36
C CYS A 537 10.22 12.72 45.79
N LEU A 538 9.18 12.51 44.98
CA LEU A 538 7.82 12.98 45.27
C LEU A 538 7.04 12.07 46.23
N HIS A 539 7.61 10.91 46.63
CA HIS A 539 6.90 9.88 47.41
C HIS A 539 5.54 9.49 46.81
N ALA A 540 5.43 9.53 45.47
CA ALA A 540 4.15 9.36 44.79
C ALA A 540 3.63 7.91 44.92
N ASN A 541 2.39 7.75 45.38
CA ASN A 541 1.71 6.46 45.34
C ASN A 541 1.24 6.15 43.92
N ILE A 542 2.03 5.34 43.20
CA ILE A 542 1.81 4.98 41.80
C ILE A 542 0.46 4.28 41.61
N ASP A 543 0.08 3.38 42.52
CA ASP A 543 -1.16 2.59 42.40
C ASP A 543 -2.39 3.49 42.54
N PHE A 544 -2.36 4.44 43.49
CA PHE A 544 -3.41 5.45 43.65
C PHE A 544 -3.56 6.36 42.41
N ILE A 545 -2.45 6.76 41.78
CA ILE A 545 -2.47 7.59 40.57
C ILE A 545 -3.02 6.79 39.38
N LYS A 546 -2.72 5.49 39.30
CA LYS A 546 -3.26 4.60 38.27
C LYS A 546 -4.77 4.41 38.41
N GLU A 547 -5.25 4.15 39.62
CA GLU A 547 -6.68 3.98 39.92
C GLU A 547 -7.48 5.26 39.63
N ASN A 548 -6.95 6.43 40.02
CA ASN A 548 -7.62 7.71 39.83
C ASN A 548 -7.36 8.39 38.49
N SER A 549 -6.61 7.75 37.60
CA SER A 549 -6.43 8.22 36.22
C SER A 549 -7.78 8.43 35.51
N TYR A 550 -8.82 7.65 35.87
CA TYR A 550 -10.20 7.79 35.36
C TYR A 550 -10.88 9.11 35.76
N GLU A 551 -10.76 9.57 37.01
CA GLU A 551 -11.34 10.86 37.42
C GLU A 551 -10.58 12.05 36.81
N LEU A 552 -9.29 11.85 36.52
CA LEU A 552 -8.45 12.81 35.81
C LEU A 552 -8.80 12.91 34.30
N ARG A 553 -9.48 11.89 33.72
CA ARG A 553 -10.00 11.90 32.32
C ARG A 553 -11.12 12.92 32.11
N HIS A 554 -12.05 13.04 33.07
CA HIS A 554 -13.22 13.91 32.95
C HIS A 554 -12.96 15.39 33.30
N LYS A 555 -11.79 15.72 33.88
CA LYS A 555 -11.40 17.08 34.30
C LYS A 555 -10.30 17.71 33.44
N MET A 556 -10.04 17.17 32.25
CA MET A 556 -9.26 17.87 31.24
C MET A 556 -10.25 18.71 30.43
N ASP A 557 -10.36 19.98 30.83
CA ASP A 557 -11.18 20.96 30.13
C ASP A 557 -10.89 20.96 28.64
N SER A 558 -11.96 21.17 27.87
CA SER A 558 -12.04 21.29 26.43
C SER A 558 -11.10 22.36 25.84
N ALA A 559 -9.79 22.13 25.88
CA ALA A 559 -8.82 22.80 25.04
C ALA A 559 -8.83 22.09 23.69
N SER A 560 -9.92 22.29 22.95
CA SER A 560 -10.06 21.95 21.55
C SER A 560 -9.09 22.80 20.74
N LYS A 561 -7.88 22.29 20.54
CA LYS A 561 -7.04 22.61 19.38
C LYS A 561 -6.51 21.31 18.78
N ASP A 562 -6.66 21.23 17.45
CA ASP A 562 -5.94 20.35 16.53
C ASP A 562 -6.30 18.85 16.47
N THR A 563 -7.56 18.46 16.72
CA THR A 563 -8.06 17.19 16.13
C THR A 563 -8.18 17.28 14.61
N ALA A 564 -8.18 18.49 14.04
CA ALA A 564 -8.19 18.70 12.59
C ALA A 564 -7.02 17.98 11.89
N LEU A 565 -5.82 17.93 12.49
CA LEU A 565 -4.66 17.19 11.95
C LEU A 565 -4.83 15.66 11.98
N LEU A 566 -5.72 15.17 12.85
CA LEU A 566 -6.07 13.76 12.99
C LEU A 566 -7.27 13.37 12.13
N ASP A 567 -7.96 14.35 11.53
CA ASP A 567 -9.13 14.12 10.68
C ASP A 567 -8.74 13.22 9.49
N PRO A 568 -9.32 12.03 9.38
CA PRO A 568 -9.11 11.15 8.23
C PRO A 568 -9.42 11.86 6.91
N SER A 569 -10.37 12.81 6.89
CA SER A 569 -10.83 13.50 5.68
C SER A 569 -9.73 14.28 4.94
N LEU A 570 -8.73 14.81 5.66
CA LEU A 570 -7.56 15.49 5.07
C LEU A 570 -6.69 14.57 4.22
N LYS A 571 -6.83 13.24 4.38
CA LYS A 571 -6.04 12.22 3.70
C LYS A 571 -6.85 11.43 2.66
N LEU A 572 -8.15 11.72 2.54
CA LEU A 572 -9.13 10.92 1.77
C LEU A 572 -9.57 11.60 0.45
N SER A 573 -8.85 12.63 -0.02
CA SER A 573 -9.22 13.40 -1.22
C SER A 573 -9.43 12.49 -2.44
N PHE A 574 -10.37 12.88 -3.29
CA PHE A 574 -10.70 12.21 -4.56
C PHE A 574 -9.73 12.55 -5.70
N GLU A 575 -8.59 13.17 -5.39
CA GLU A 575 -7.64 13.60 -6.41
C GLU A 575 -6.84 12.44 -7.00
#